data_AF-A0A9E3IA96-F1
#
_entry.id   AF-A0A9E3IA96-F1
#
_cell.length_a   1.000
_cell.length_b   1.000
_cell.length_c   1.000
_cell.angle_alpha   90.00
_cell.angle_beta   90.00
_cell.angle_gamma   90.00
#
_symmetry.space_group_name_H-M   'P 1'
#
loop_
_entity.id
_entity.type
_entity.pdbx_description
1 polymer ?
#
loop_
_entity_poly.entity_id
_entity_poly.type
_entity_poly.pdbx_seq_one_letter_code
_entity_poly.pdbx_strand_id
1 'polypeptide(L)' 'MKLRASLMMALDRQIRTKGWTEAQAARRLGVTRPRISDLLRGKITLFSIDTLVGMLTEAGLRVEMRVGEMA' A
#
# COMPACT_ATOMS: atom_id res chain seq x y z
N MET A 1 8.42 12.18 0.01
CA MET A 1 8.15 11.15 -1.02
C MET A 1 8.62 9.75 -0.65
N LYS A 2 9.82 9.56 -0.08
CA LYS A 2 10.39 8.22 0.22
C LYS A 2 9.45 7.31 1.04
N LEU A 3 8.87 7.79 2.13
CA LEU A 3 7.98 7.00 2.98
C LEU A 3 6.76 6.42 2.22
N ARG A 4 5.99 7.28 1.52
CA ARG A 4 4.83 6.82 0.73
C ARG A 4 5.24 5.79 -0.32
N ALA A 5 6.41 5.96 -0.94
CA ALA A 5 6.90 5.04 -1.95
C ALA A 5 7.22 3.68 -1.32
N SER A 6 7.89 3.67 -0.16
CA SER A 6 8.18 2.44 0.59
C SER A 6 6.92 1.69 0.99
N LEU A 7 5.89 2.39 1.46
CA LEU A 7 4.59 1.80 1.82
C LEU A 7 3.87 1.22 0.59
N MET A 8 3.82 1.98 -0.51
CA MET A 8 3.21 1.53 -1.77
C MET A 8 3.92 0.29 -2.34
N MET A 9 5.25 0.28 -2.33
CA MET A 9 6.03 -0.88 -2.77
C MET A 9 5.83 -2.10 -1.87
N ALA A 10 5.67 -1.92 -0.56
CA ALA A 10 5.36 -3.02 0.35
C ALA A 10 3.99 -3.64 0.03
N LEU A 11 3.00 -2.81 -0.31
CA LEU A 11 1.68 -3.29 -0.68
C LEU A 11 1.68 -4.01 -2.04
N ASP A 12 2.37 -3.47 -3.05
CA ASP A 12 2.55 -4.14 -4.36
C ASP A 12 3.21 -5.52 -4.19
N ARG A 13 4.29 -5.59 -3.40
CA ARG A 13 4.93 -6.88 -3.08
C ARG A 13 3.97 -7.84 -2.41
N GLN A 14 3.19 -7.41 -1.42
CA GLN A 14 2.24 -8.28 -0.74
C GLN A 14 1.17 -8.82 -1.69
N ILE A 15 0.60 -7.96 -2.54
CA ILE A 15 -0.40 -8.35 -3.54
C ILE A 15 0.17 -9.45 -4.46
N ARG A 16 1.42 -9.29 -4.91
CA ARG A 16 2.12 -10.28 -5.76
C ARG A 16 2.44 -11.57 -5.01
N THR A 17 2.98 -11.49 -3.80
CA THR A 17 3.30 -12.66 -2.97
C THR A 17 2.07 -13.49 -2.65
N LYS A 18 0.93 -12.85 -2.44
CA LYS A 18 -0.35 -13.55 -2.23
C LYS A 18 -1.01 -14.04 -3.52
N GLY A 19 -0.45 -13.72 -4.69
CA GLY A 19 -0.98 -14.11 -6.00
C GLY A 19 -2.36 -13.51 -6.31
N TRP A 20 -2.68 -12.34 -5.76
CA TRP A 20 -3.99 -11.73 -5.96
C TRP A 20 -4.07 -11.03 -7.32
N THR A 21 -5.18 -11.26 -8.03
CA THR A 21 -5.57 -10.37 -9.13
C THR A 21 -5.98 -9.00 -8.58
N GLU A 22 -6.00 -7.96 -9.42
CA GLU A 22 -6.46 -6.63 -9.00
C GLU A 22 -7.87 -6.67 -8.36
N ALA A 23 -8.78 -7.49 -8.92
CA ALA A 23 -10.15 -7.62 -8.40
C ALA A 23 -10.18 -8.34 -7.04
N GLN A 24 -9.31 -9.33 -6.84
CA GLN A 24 -9.18 -10.00 -5.54
C GLN A 24 -8.57 -9.07 -4.49
N ALA A 25 -7.52 -8.33 -4.84
CA ALA A 25 -6.90 -7.34 -3.96
C ALA A 25 -7.91 -6.24 -3.59
N ALA A 26 -8.70 -5.75 -4.55
CA ALA A 26 -9.75 -4.76 -4.30
C ALA A 26 -10.73 -5.23 -3.22
N ARG A 27 -11.27 -6.45 -3.38
CA ARG A 27 -12.19 -7.05 -2.40
C ARG A 27 -11.55 -7.26 -1.03
N ARG A 28 -10.32 -7.77 -0.98
CA ARG A 28 -9.63 -8.08 0.28
C ARG A 28 -9.18 -6.84 1.03
N LEU A 29 -8.83 -5.78 0.32
CA LEU A 29 -8.36 -4.52 0.90
C LEU A 29 -9.49 -3.49 1.07
N GLY A 30 -10.75 -3.87 0.80
CA GLY A 30 -11.91 -2.98 0.97
C GLY A 30 -11.91 -1.75 0.06
N VAL A 31 -11.28 -1.82 -1.12
CA VAL A 31 -11.18 -0.70 -2.06
C VAL A 31 -11.72 -1.06 -3.44
N THR A 32 -11.86 -0.06 -4.31
CA THR A 32 -12.27 -0.28 -5.69
C THR A 32 -11.12 -0.85 -6.54
N ARG A 33 -11.46 -1.57 -7.61
CA ARG A 33 -10.44 -2.08 -8.55
C ARG A 33 -9.60 -0.98 -9.22
N PRO A 34 -10.16 0.17 -9.67
CA PRO A 34 -9.35 1.29 -10.17
C PRO A 34 -8.33 1.79 -9.14
N ARG A 35 -8.68 1.80 -7.84
CA ARG A 35 -7.74 2.17 -6.77
C ARG A 35 -6.55 1.22 -6.71
N ILE A 36 -6.77 -0.08 -6.86
CA ILE A 36 -5.67 -1.06 -6.96
C ILE A 36 -4.82 -0.81 -8.21
N SER A 37 -5.45 -0.55 -9.36
CA SER A 37 -4.72 -0.27 -10.60
C SER A 37 -3.83 0.98 -10.48
N ASP A 38 -4.34 2.05 -9.87
CA ASP A 38 -3.57 3.27 -9.61
C ASP A 38 -2.39 3.00 -8.67
N LEU A 39 -2.57 2.14 -7.67
CA LEU A 39 -1.50 1.73 -6.76
C LEU A 39 -0.41 0.92 -7.49
N LEU A 40 -0.79 -0.08 -8.29
CA LEU A 40 0.15 -0.93 -9.04
C LEU A 40 0.88 -0.16 -10.15
N ARG A 41 0.28 0.93 -10.66
CA ARG A 41 0.91 1.86 -11.62
C ARG A 41 1.77 2.93 -10.94
N GLY A 42 1.89 2.91 -9.62
CA GLY A 42 2.76 3.82 -8.88
C GLY A 42 2.25 5.26 -8.81
N LYS A 43 0.93 5.50 -8.92
CA LYS A 43 0.32 6.85 -8.83
C LYS A 43 0.31 7.37 -7.39
N ILE A 44 1.49 7.52 -6.81
CA ILE A 44 1.75 7.83 -5.39
C ILE A 44 1.08 9.11 -4.89
N THR A 45 0.86 10.09 -5.76
CA THR A 45 0.22 11.37 -5.43
C THR A 45 -1.26 11.21 -5.08
N LEU A 46 -1.90 10.11 -5.48
CA LEU A 46 -3.30 9.82 -5.17
C LEU A 46 -3.51 9.19 -3.79
N PHE A 47 -2.43 8.89 -3.05
CA PHE A 47 -2.49 8.15 -1.79
C PHE A 47 -1.87 8.95 -0.65
N SER A 48 -2.65 9.15 0.42
CA SER A 48 -2.11 9.63 1.69
C SER A 48 -1.32 8.52 2.40
N ILE A 49 -0.49 8.90 3.37
CA ILE A 49 0.20 7.92 4.23
C ILE A 49 -0.85 7.06 4.96
N ASP A 50 -1.86 7.69 5.56
CA ASP A 50 -2.92 6.99 6.31
C ASP A 50 -3.65 5.96 5.46
N THR A 51 -3.92 6.29 4.19
CA THR A 51 -4.53 5.33 3.25
C THR A 51 -3.62 4.12 3.06
N LEU A 52 -2.33 4.34 2.81
CA LEU A 52 -1.39 3.25 2.57
C LEU A 52 -1.19 2.40 3.83
N VAL A 53 -1.15 3.02 5.01
CA VAL A 53 -1.07 2.31 6.30
C VAL A 53 -2.32 1.46 6.51
N GLY A 54 -3.52 2.01 6.29
CA GLY A 54 -4.77 1.25 6.39
C GLY A 54 -4.78 0.04 5.45
N MET A 55 -4.40 0.23 4.18
CA MET A 55 -4.33 -0.87 3.22
C MET A 55 -3.28 -1.93 3.60
N LEU A 56 -2.14 -1.55 4.17
CA LEU A 56 -1.12 -2.49 4.64
C LEU A 56 -1.63 -3.34 5.81
N THR A 57 -2.37 -2.74 6.74
CA THR A 57 -3.01 -3.45 7.85
C THR A 57 -4.03 -4.46 7.33
N GLU A 58 -4.92 -4.06 6.40
CA GLU A 58 -5.89 -4.97 5.76
C GLU A 58 -5.20 -6.09 4.96
N ALA A 59 -4.01 -5.82 4.41
CA ALA A 59 -3.20 -6.82 3.72
C ALA A 59 -2.47 -7.78 4.67
N GLY A 60 -2.64 -7.62 5.98
CA GLY A 60 -2.04 -8.46 7.03
C GLY A 60 -0.58 -8.12 7.36
N LEU A 61 -0.13 -6.90 7.06
CA LEU A 61 1.20 -6.44 7.45
C LEU A 61 1.14 -5.62 8.73
N ARG A 62 2.19 -5.76 9.55
CA ARG A 62 2.47 -4.84 10.65
C ARG A 62 3.31 -3.68 10.13
N VAL A 63 2.87 -2.45 10.39
CA VAL A 63 3.60 -1.24 10.02
C VAL A 63 4.26 -0.64 11.27
N GLU A 64 5.57 -0.36 11.19
CA GLU A 64 6.32 0.37 12.20
C GLU A 64 6.91 1.63 11.58
N MET A 65 6.76 2.77 12.25
CA MET A 65 7.34 4.04 11.86
C MET A 65 8.28 4.52 12.95
N ARG A 66 9.48 4.97 12.56
CA ARG A 66 10.49 5.51 13.47
C ARG A 66 10.83 6.93 13.04
N VAL A 67 10.87 7.83 14.00
CA VAL A 67 11.38 9.19 13.85
C VAL A 67 12.72 9.24 14.56
N GLY A 68 13.76 9.69 13.87
CA GLY A 68 15.09 9.88 14.44
C GLY A 68 15.36 11.36 14.65
N GLU A 69 16.33 11.66 15.51
CA GLU A 69 16.83 13.01 15.71
C GLU A 69 17.72 13.43 14.55
N MET A 70 17.69 14.72 14.21
CA MET A 70 18.64 15.30 13.27
C MET A 70 19.93 15.61 14.05
N ALA A 71 21.03 14.97 13.66
CA ALA A 71 22.36 15.27 14.18
C ALA A 71 22.88 16.62 13.68
#